data_AF-A0A063BM25-F1
#
_entry.id   AF-A0A063BM25-F1
#
_cell.length_a   1.000
_cell.length_b   1.000
_cell.length_c   1.000
_cell.angle_alpha   90.00
_cell.angle_beta   90.00
_cell.angle_gamma   90.00
#
_symmetry.space_group_name_H-M   'P 1'
#
loop_
_entity.id
_entity.type
_entity.pdbx_description
1 polymer ?
#
loop_
_entity_poly.entity_id
_entity_poly.type
_entity_poly.pdbx_seq_one_letter_code
_entity_poly.pdbx_strand_id
1 'polypeptide(L)'
;MGLGQYASASIRLATELENSLTKEEIASLARDLRRAGLQIWLDWREKNADAIEAFVAATPSERNRRKAWADEEIRRLLTLAAIIHCRQAHAVLDALVLNAPVLEPGAPYRDTTSVAGSIFRELLRMRIPQWPTAFADIEPSPFE
;
A
#
# COMPACT_ATOMS: atom_id res chain seq x y z
N MET A 1 -9.82 5.36 19.25
CA MET A 1 -8.55 4.81 18.74
C MET A 1 -7.72 5.95 18.18
N GLY A 2 -6.43 6.02 18.51
CA GLY A 2 -5.53 7.05 17.96
C GLY A 2 -4.91 6.61 16.63
N LEU A 3 -4.41 7.56 15.83
CA LEU A 3 -3.77 7.27 14.53
C LEU A 3 -2.65 6.21 14.63
N GLY A 4 -1.88 6.19 15.72
CA GLY A 4 -0.83 5.17 15.93
C GLY A 4 -1.35 3.73 16.03
N GLN A 5 -2.57 3.53 16.54
CA GLN A 5 -3.20 2.21 16.56
C GLN A 5 -3.59 1.76 15.16
N TYR A 6 -4.04 2.70 14.30
CA TYR A 6 -4.31 2.43 12.89
C TYR A 6 -3.03 2.15 12.12
N ALA A 7 -1.95 2.93 12.33
CA ALA A 7 -0.65 2.67 11.72
C ALA A 7 -0.15 1.24 12.03
N SER A 8 -0.28 0.83 13.29
CA SER A 8 0.05 -0.54 13.74
C SER A 8 -0.88 -1.59 13.15
N ALA A 9 -2.17 -1.29 12.97
CA ALA A 9 -3.12 -2.21 12.35
C ALA A 9 -2.84 -2.41 10.86
N SER A 10 -2.50 -1.34 10.13
CA SER A 10 -2.16 -1.39 8.71
C SER A 10 -0.96 -2.30 8.44
N ILE A 11 0.11 -2.20 9.22
CA ILE A 11 1.28 -3.07 9.03
C ILE A 11 0.97 -4.54 9.38
N ARG A 12 0.18 -4.80 10.43
CA ARG A 12 -0.27 -6.16 10.76
C ARG A 12 -1.10 -6.78 9.64
N LEU A 13 -2.00 -5.99 9.04
CA LEU A 13 -2.81 -6.44 7.91
C LEU A 13 -1.94 -6.76 6.68
N ALA A 14 -0.92 -5.95 6.40
CA ALA A 14 0.04 -6.25 5.35
C ALA A 14 0.74 -7.60 5.60
N THR A 15 1.19 -7.85 6.83
CA THR A 15 1.83 -9.12 7.22
C THR A 15 0.88 -10.31 7.14
N GLU A 16 -0.38 -10.15 7.55
CA GLU A 16 -1.41 -11.19 7.40
C GLU A 16 -1.60 -11.59 5.93
N LEU A 17 -1.73 -10.59 5.04
CA LEU A 17 -1.88 -10.80 3.61
C LEU A 17 -0.63 -11.42 2.99
N GLU A 18 0.56 -10.99 3.39
CA GLU A 18 1.83 -11.57 2.94
C GLU A 18 1.96 -13.05 3.34
N ASN A 19 1.56 -13.39 4.58
CA ASN A 19 1.53 -14.77 5.05
C ASN A 19 0.45 -15.64 4.37
N SER A 20 -0.52 -15.02 3.68
CA SER A 20 -1.52 -15.76 2.89
C SER A 20 -0.99 -16.25 1.55
N LEU A 21 0.18 -15.76 1.11
CA LEU A 21 0.84 -16.17 -0.12
C LEU A 21 1.96 -17.17 0.18
N THR A 22 1.97 -18.28 -0.56
CA THR A 22 3.06 -19.24 -0.56
C THR A 22 4.30 -18.69 -1.28
N LYS A 23 5.48 -19.24 -0.99
CA LYS A 23 6.73 -18.80 -1.66
C LYS A 23 6.66 -18.99 -3.18
N GLU A 24 5.98 -20.04 -3.61
CA GLU A 24 5.79 -20.39 -5.01
C GLU A 24 4.89 -19.37 -5.72
N GLU A 25 3.82 -18.91 -5.05
CA GLU A 25 2.93 -17.86 -5.57
C GLU A 25 3.65 -16.52 -5.67
N ILE A 26 4.42 -16.17 -4.65
CA ILE A 26 5.27 -14.97 -4.65
C ILE A 26 6.24 -15.02 -5.83
N ALA A 27 6.92 -16.15 -6.04
CA ALA A 27 7.86 -16.33 -7.14
C ALA A 27 7.17 -16.31 -8.52
N SER A 28 5.94 -16.83 -8.62
CA SER A 28 5.15 -16.73 -9.86
C SER A 28 4.78 -15.30 -10.17
N LEU A 29 4.12 -14.62 -9.22
CA LEU A 29 3.73 -13.21 -9.35
C LEU A 29 4.92 -12.34 -9.73
N ALA A 30 6.06 -12.52 -9.07
CA ALA A 30 7.28 -11.79 -9.37
C ALA A 30 7.75 -11.97 -10.83
N ARG A 31 7.68 -13.19 -11.37
CA ARG A 31 8.03 -13.47 -12.78
C ARG A 31 7.02 -12.86 -13.74
N ASP A 32 5.72 -13.04 -13.47
CA ASP A 32 4.64 -12.59 -14.34
C ASP A 32 4.63 -11.05 -14.43
N LEU A 33 4.80 -10.40 -13.29
CA LEU A 33 4.88 -8.94 -13.18
C LEU A 33 6.17 -8.37 -13.80
N ARG A 34 7.31 -9.04 -13.64
CA ARG A 34 8.55 -8.66 -14.33
C ARG A 34 8.40 -8.73 -15.85
N ARG A 35 7.68 -9.75 -16.35
CA ARG A 35 7.40 -9.91 -17.79
C ARG A 35 6.42 -8.85 -18.31
N ALA A 36 5.40 -8.52 -17.54
CA ALA A 36 4.45 -7.47 -17.89
C ALA A 36 5.09 -6.07 -17.87
N GLY A 37 6.00 -5.84 -16.93
CA GLY A 37 6.65 -4.56 -16.74
C GLY A 37 5.91 -3.65 -15.76
N LEU A 38 6.65 -2.70 -15.18
CA LEU A 38 6.16 -1.86 -14.09
C LEU A 38 4.96 -0.99 -14.50
N GLN A 39 4.97 -0.40 -15.70
CA GLN A 39 3.87 0.48 -16.12
C GLN A 39 2.53 -0.27 -16.20
N ILE A 40 2.54 -1.51 -16.73
CA ILE A 40 1.32 -2.33 -16.80
C ILE A 40 0.80 -2.63 -15.39
N TRP A 41 1.70 -2.89 -14.45
CA TRP A 41 1.33 -3.11 -13.05
C TRP A 41 0.71 -1.85 -12.42
N LEU A 42 1.30 -0.68 -12.64
CA LEU A 42 0.77 0.59 -12.15
C LEU A 42 -0.62 0.89 -12.74
N ASP A 43 -0.78 0.75 -14.05
CA ASP A 43 -2.06 0.94 -14.74
C ASP A 43 -3.13 -0.04 -14.22
N TRP A 44 -2.76 -1.29 -13.95
CA TRP A 44 -3.67 -2.28 -13.40
C TRP A 44 -4.13 -1.87 -11.99
N ARG A 45 -3.20 -1.42 -11.13
CA ARG A 45 -3.56 -0.95 -9.78
C ARG A 45 -4.50 0.24 -9.82
N GLU A 46 -4.24 1.21 -10.69
CA GLU A 46 -5.09 2.39 -10.85
C GLU A 46 -6.50 2.00 -11.30
N LYS A 47 -6.61 1.15 -12.31
CA LYS A 47 -7.91 0.64 -12.81
C LYS A 47 -8.69 -0.19 -11.78
N ASN A 48 -8.00 -0.75 -10.79
CA ASN A 48 -8.59 -1.62 -9.77
C ASN A 48 -8.56 -1.00 -8.36
N ALA A 49 -8.37 0.32 -8.23
CA ALA A 49 -8.25 0.99 -6.93
C ALA A 49 -9.40 0.65 -5.97
N ASP A 50 -10.65 0.80 -6.43
CA ASP A 50 -11.85 0.49 -5.63
C ASP A 50 -11.88 -0.98 -5.17
N ALA A 51 -11.46 -1.91 -6.04
CA ALA A 51 -11.41 -3.33 -5.72
C ALA A 51 -10.34 -3.63 -4.67
N ILE A 52 -9.18 -2.95 -4.75
CA ILE A 52 -8.10 -3.07 -3.77
C ILE A 52 -8.58 -2.55 -2.41
N GLU A 53 -9.18 -1.37 -2.36
CA GLU A 53 -9.72 -0.79 -1.12
C GLU A 53 -10.79 -1.70 -0.49
N ALA A 54 -11.71 -2.21 -1.32
CA ALA A 54 -12.72 -3.15 -0.87
C ALA A 54 -12.12 -4.47 -0.38
N PHE A 55 -11.01 -4.94 -0.96
CA PHE A 55 -10.30 -6.15 -0.55
C PHE A 55 -9.57 -5.96 0.79
N VAL A 56 -8.92 -4.81 0.97
CA VAL A 56 -8.27 -4.42 2.24
C VAL A 56 -9.29 -4.35 3.36
N ALA A 57 -10.44 -3.70 3.12
CA ALA A 57 -11.50 -3.54 4.12
C ALA A 57 -12.23 -4.84 4.50
N ALA A 58 -12.20 -5.86 3.64
CA ALA A 58 -12.88 -7.12 3.87
C ALA A 58 -12.14 -8.02 4.87
N THR A 59 -12.89 -8.72 5.72
CA THR A 59 -12.39 -9.79 6.58
C THR A 59 -11.94 -11.01 5.75
N PRO A 60 -11.10 -11.91 6.29
CA PRO A 60 -10.71 -13.13 5.60
C PRO A 60 -11.91 -13.97 5.11
N SER A 61 -12.97 -14.04 5.92
CA SER A 61 -14.18 -14.77 5.55
C SER A 61 -14.94 -14.15 4.38
N GLU A 62 -14.96 -12.81 4.30
CA GLU A 62 -15.59 -12.09 3.18
C GLU A 62 -14.74 -12.20 1.92
N ARG A 63 -13.41 -12.18 2.05
CA ARG A 63 -12.48 -12.40 0.93
C ARG A 63 -12.72 -13.74 0.24
N ASN A 64 -12.93 -14.78 1.03
CA ASN A 64 -13.18 -16.13 0.51
C ASN A 64 -14.56 -16.29 -0.15
N ARG A 65 -15.56 -15.49 0.26
CA ARG A 65 -16.95 -15.62 -0.19
C ARG A 65 -17.29 -14.76 -1.42
N ARG A 66 -16.57 -13.66 -1.67
CA ARG A 66 -16.89 -12.77 -2.78
C ARG A 66 -16.50 -13.38 -4.13
N LYS A 67 -17.50 -13.57 -4.99
CA LYS A 67 -17.34 -14.11 -6.36
C LYS A 67 -16.38 -13.30 -7.22
N ALA A 68 -16.35 -11.98 -7.06
CA ALA A 68 -15.43 -11.09 -7.79
C ALA A 68 -13.95 -11.40 -7.52
N TRP A 69 -13.66 -12.11 -6.43
CA TRP A 69 -12.30 -12.51 -6.03
C TRP A 69 -12.15 -14.03 -6.02
N ALA A 70 -13.04 -14.76 -6.71
CA ALA A 70 -12.99 -16.21 -6.78
C ALA A 70 -11.95 -16.71 -7.80
N ASP A 71 -11.62 -15.88 -8.80
CA ASP A 71 -10.50 -16.16 -9.69
C ASP A 71 -9.18 -16.04 -8.92
N GLU A 72 -8.38 -17.10 -8.98
CA GLU A 72 -7.18 -17.25 -8.15
C GLU A 72 -6.07 -16.28 -8.60
N GLU A 73 -5.96 -15.99 -9.90
CA GLU A 73 -4.98 -15.04 -10.42
C GLU A 73 -5.31 -13.62 -9.98
N ILE A 74 -6.57 -13.20 -10.17
CA ILE A 74 -7.07 -11.91 -9.71
C ILE A 74 -6.93 -11.78 -8.20
N ARG A 75 -7.24 -12.83 -7.44
CA ARG A 75 -7.07 -12.83 -5.98
C ARG A 75 -5.62 -12.60 -5.58
N ARG A 76 -4.67 -13.26 -6.22
CA ARG A 76 -3.23 -13.08 -5.95
C ARG A 76 -2.76 -11.66 -6.26
N LEU A 77 -3.20 -11.08 -7.38
CA LEU A 77 -2.90 -9.69 -7.74
C LEU A 77 -3.52 -8.70 -6.74
N LEU A 78 -4.76 -8.93 -6.31
CA LEU A 78 -5.42 -8.12 -5.29
C LEU A 78 -4.73 -8.22 -3.93
N THR A 79 -4.33 -9.42 -3.50
CA THR A 79 -3.57 -9.62 -2.25
C THR A 79 -2.27 -8.84 -2.29
N LEU A 80 -1.52 -8.94 -3.38
CA LEU A 80 -0.31 -8.17 -3.62
C LEU A 80 -0.56 -6.65 -3.55
N ALA A 81 -1.55 -6.15 -4.28
CA ALA A 81 -1.87 -4.73 -4.28
C ALA A 81 -2.33 -4.24 -2.89
N ALA A 82 -3.08 -5.06 -2.17
CA ALA A 82 -3.53 -4.79 -0.81
C ALA A 82 -2.37 -4.75 0.19
N ILE A 83 -1.35 -5.60 0.06
CA ILE A 83 -0.11 -5.52 0.88
C ILE A 83 0.55 -4.16 0.68
N ILE A 84 0.73 -3.72 -0.57
CA ILE A 84 1.34 -2.43 -0.88
C ILE A 84 0.47 -1.29 -0.32
N HIS A 85 -0.84 -1.35 -0.52
CA HIS A 85 -1.78 -0.35 -0.02
C HIS A 85 -1.73 -0.24 1.52
N CYS A 86 -1.64 -1.36 2.22
CA CYS A 86 -1.51 -1.38 3.68
C CYS A 86 -0.17 -0.79 4.15
N ARG A 87 0.94 -1.06 3.45
CA ARG A 87 2.25 -0.45 3.73
C ARG A 87 2.26 1.06 3.45
N GLN A 88 1.57 1.51 2.39
CA GLN A 88 1.36 2.93 2.09
C GLN A 88 0.53 3.61 3.18
N ALA A 89 -0.57 3.00 3.60
CA ALA A 89 -1.38 3.50 4.71
C ALA A 89 -0.58 3.60 6.01
N HIS A 90 0.24 2.58 6.32
CA HIS A 90 1.13 2.61 7.48
C HIS A 90 2.11 3.81 7.41
N ALA A 91 2.80 4.00 6.29
CA ALA A 91 3.75 5.11 6.12
C ALA A 91 3.07 6.49 6.30
N VAL A 92 1.89 6.68 5.70
CA VAL A 92 1.11 7.91 5.86
C VAL A 92 0.69 8.13 7.31
N LEU A 93 0.12 7.11 7.95
CA LEU A 93 -0.36 7.20 9.32
C LEU A 93 0.78 7.43 10.31
N ASP A 94 1.94 6.81 10.11
CA ASP A 94 3.12 6.98 10.95
C ASP A 94 3.69 8.40 10.83
N ALA A 95 3.82 8.91 9.60
CA ALA A 95 4.25 10.30 9.37
C ALA A 95 3.29 11.31 10.01
N LEU A 96 1.98 11.06 9.95
CA LEU A 96 0.98 11.91 10.61
C LEU A 96 1.07 11.83 12.14
N VAL A 97 1.34 10.65 12.71
CA VAL A 97 1.51 10.48 14.16
C VAL A 97 2.73 11.25 14.66
N LEU A 98 3.85 11.18 13.95
CA LEU A 98 5.08 11.89 14.29
C LEU A 98 4.91 13.41 14.25
N ASN A 99 4.04 13.92 13.37
CA ASN A 99 3.82 15.35 13.17
C ASN A 99 2.51 15.87 13.78
N ALA A 100 1.79 15.04 14.53
CA ALA A 100 0.48 15.37 15.11
C ALA A 100 0.45 16.70 15.89
N PRO A 101 1.46 17.05 16.71
CA PRO A 101 1.44 18.31 17.48
C PRO A 101 1.39 19.59 16.63
N VAL A 102 1.77 19.53 15.34
CA VAL A 102 1.82 20.71 14.45
C VAL A 102 0.69 20.71 13.42
N LEU A 103 -0.06 19.61 13.33
CA LEU A 103 -1.24 19.47 12.47
C LEU A 103 -2.56 19.63 13.23
N GLU A 104 -2.52 20.19 14.44
CA GLU A 104 -3.72 20.34 15.27
C GLU A 104 -4.69 21.40 14.73
N PRO A 105 -6.01 21.16 14.83
CA PRO A 105 -7.00 22.19 14.52
C PRO A 105 -6.77 23.46 15.36
N GLY A 106 -6.61 24.59 14.68
CA GLY A 106 -6.33 25.89 15.32
C GLY A 106 -4.87 26.35 15.23
N ALA A 107 -3.96 25.51 14.70
CA ALA A 107 -2.60 25.93 14.37
C ALA A 107 -2.59 27.04 13.27
N PRO A 108 -1.57 27.92 13.25
CA PRO A 108 -1.44 28.93 12.20
C PRO A 108 -1.31 28.30 10.81
N TYR A 109 -2.14 28.74 9.85
CA TYR A 109 -2.22 28.10 8.53
C TYR A 109 -0.88 28.05 7.78
N ARG A 110 0.02 29.02 8.02
CA ARG A 110 1.36 29.05 7.42
C ARG A 110 2.25 27.93 7.97
N ASP A 111 2.18 27.67 9.28
CA ASP A 111 2.95 26.62 9.94
C ASP A 111 2.41 25.25 9.50
N THR A 112 1.08 25.09 9.48
CA THR A 112 0.43 23.88 8.95
C THR A 112 0.82 23.61 7.50
N THR A 113 0.83 24.63 6.64
CA THR A 113 1.23 24.50 5.22
C THR A 113 2.70 24.08 5.09
N SER A 114 3.59 24.69 5.88
CA SER A 114 5.02 24.35 5.89
C SER A 114 5.26 22.90 6.30
N VAL A 115 4.61 22.46 7.39
CA VAL A 115 4.72 21.09 7.90
C VAL A 115 4.12 20.09 6.93
N ALA A 116 2.94 20.35 6.38
CA ALA A 116 2.32 19.47 5.38
C ALA A 116 3.24 19.24 4.17
N GLY A 117 3.93 20.28 3.70
CA GLY A 117 4.93 20.14 2.64
C GLY A 117 6.14 19.30 3.04
N SER A 118 6.59 19.38 4.29
CA SER A 118 7.68 18.54 4.81
C SER A 118 7.27 17.07 4.92
N ILE A 119 6.08 16.79 5.43
CA ILE A 119 5.52 15.43 5.52
C ILE A 119 5.39 14.83 4.12
N PHE A 120 4.87 15.59 3.15
CA PHE A 120 4.75 15.10 1.78
C PHE A 120 6.12 14.73 1.19
N ARG A 121 7.15 15.56 1.40
CA ARG A 121 8.53 15.24 0.96
C ARG A 121 9.11 14.02 1.67
N GLU A 122 8.80 13.84 2.95
CA GLU A 122 9.21 12.66 3.71
C GLU A 122 8.55 11.40 3.14
N LEU A 123 7.24 11.43 2.89
CA LEU A 123 6.51 10.32 2.27
C LEU A 123 7.05 9.97 0.88
N LEU A 124 7.43 10.97 0.07
CA LEU A 124 8.09 10.74 -1.21
C LEU A 124 9.48 10.09 -1.08
N ARG A 125 10.18 10.32 0.04
CA ARG A 125 11.50 9.71 0.32
C ARG A 125 11.38 8.36 1.01
N MET A 126 10.26 8.08 1.66
CA MET A 126 9.98 6.77 2.23
C MET A 126 9.94 5.76 1.08
N ARG A 127 10.99 4.96 0.98
CA ARG A 127 11.03 3.81 0.09
C ARG A 127 10.06 2.78 0.62
N ILE A 128 8.80 2.88 0.18
CA ILE A 128 7.83 1.81 0.36
C ILE A 128 8.21 0.77 -0.69
N PRO A 129 8.82 -0.36 -0.31
CA PRO A 129 9.32 -1.30 -1.28
C PRO A 129 8.18 -1.72 -2.19
N GLN A 130 8.33 -1.53 -3.50
CA GLN A 130 7.44 -2.17 -4.46
C GLN A 130 7.64 -3.67 -4.27
N TRP A 131 6.66 -4.29 -3.61
CA TRP A 131 6.56 -5.73 -3.58
C TRP A 131 5.83 -6.14 -4.86
N PRO A 132 6.23 -7.21 -5.56
CA PRO A 132 7.42 -8.04 -5.30
C PRO A 132 8.73 -7.32 -5.63
N THR A 133 9.82 -7.71 -4.94
CA THR A 133 11.19 -7.18 -5.13
C THR A 133 11.74 -7.30 -6.55
N ALA A 134 11.05 -8.04 -7.42
CA ALA A 134 11.34 -8.06 -8.86
C ALA A 134 11.27 -6.67 -9.53
N PHE A 135 10.63 -5.69 -8.90
CA PHE A 135 10.62 -4.30 -9.34
C PHE A 135 11.65 -3.41 -8.63
N ALA A 136 12.40 -3.92 -7.65
CA ALA A 136 13.34 -3.12 -6.86
C ALA A 136 14.43 -2.45 -7.72
N ASP A 137 14.71 -3.00 -8.90
CA ASP A 137 15.71 -2.49 -9.85
C ASP A 137 15.11 -1.57 -10.95
N ILE A 138 13.78 -1.39 -10.98
CA ILE A 138 13.05 -0.74 -12.08
C ILE A 138 12.44 0.62 -11.65
N GLU A 139 12.68 1.10 -10.42
CA GLU A 139 11.99 2.29 -9.90
C GLU A 139 12.21 3.53 -10.81
N PRO A 140 11.16 4.08 -11.44
CA PRO A 140 11.24 5.38 -12.06
C PRO A 140 11.43 6.40 -10.94
N SER A 141 12.39 7.29 -11.16
CA SER A 141 12.44 8.52 -10.39
C SER A 141 11.05 9.15 -10.37
N PRO A 142 10.56 9.72 -9.25
CA PRO A 142 9.36 10.54 -9.26
C PRO A 142 9.49 11.82 -10.13
N PHE A 143 10.61 11.98 -10.84
CA PHE A 143 10.96 13.05 -11.77
C PHE A 143 11.39 12.55 -13.17
N GLU A 144 11.17 11.28 -13.52
CA GLU A 144 11.41 10.75 -14.89
C GLU A 144 10.10 10.36 -15.59
#